data_AF-A0A954HD16-F1
#
_entry.id   AF-A0A954HD16-F1
#
_cell.length_a   1.000
_cell.length_b   1.000
_cell.length_c   1.000
_cell.angle_alpha   90.00
_cell.angle_beta   90.00
_cell.angle_gamma   90.00
#
_symmetry.space_group_name_H-M   'P 1'
#
loop_
_entity.id
_entity.type
_entity.pdbx_description
1 polymer ?
#
loop_
_entity_poly.entity_id
_entity_poly.type
_entity_poly.pdbx_seq_one_letter_code
_entity_poly.pdbx_strand_id
1 'polypeptide(L)' 'MAKAKKKQNKGEDPNSRIVCRNRRARHDYEILETLECGIELRGSEVKSIRNNKISIEEAYARVE' A
#
# COMPACT_ATOMS: atom_id res chain seq x y z
N MET A 1 11.71 11.11 26.16
CA MET A 1 12.69 10.60 25.17
C MET A 1 12.09 10.70 23.77
N ALA A 2 12.87 11.19 22.81
CA ALA A 2 12.42 11.83 21.57
C ALA A 2 11.67 10.88 20.62
N LYS A 3 10.49 11.30 20.11
CA LYS A 3 9.89 10.69 18.92
C LYS A 3 10.70 11.13 17.70
N ALA A 4 11.40 10.19 17.08
CA ALA A 4 12.14 10.40 15.85
C ALA A 4 11.21 10.97 14.75
N LYS A 5 11.56 12.16 14.25
CA LYS A 5 10.87 12.82 13.12
C LYS A 5 10.99 11.92 11.88
N LYS A 6 9.85 11.46 11.36
CA LYS A 6 9.76 10.75 10.08
C LYS A 6 10.21 11.72 8.96
N LYS A 7 11.37 11.43 8.37
CA LYS A 7 11.95 12.17 7.24
C LYS A 7 10.99 12.06 6.05
N GLN A 8 10.33 13.17 5.68
CA GLN A 8 9.55 13.26 4.45
C GLN A 8 10.53 13.50 3.31
N ASN A 9 10.61 12.56 2.37
CA ASN A 9 11.35 12.76 1.13
C ASN A 9 10.63 13.84 0.31
N LYS A 10 11.24 15.01 0.21
CA LYS A 10 10.81 16.10 -0.68
C LYS A 10 11.13 15.69 -2.11
N GLY A 11 10.13 15.24 -2.86
CA GLY A 11 10.27 14.97 -4.30
C GLY A 11 9.40 13.85 -4.86
N GLU A 12 8.22 13.58 -4.30
CA GLU A 12 7.27 12.64 -4.92
C GLU A 12 6.16 13.42 -5.63
N ASP A 13 5.91 13.07 -6.89
CA ASP A 13 4.75 13.56 -7.63
C ASP A 13 3.48 13.35 -6.81
N PRO A 14 2.56 14.34 -6.73
CA PRO A 14 1.35 14.24 -5.91
C PRO A 14 0.46 13.04 -6.30
N ASN A 15 0.63 12.50 -7.51
CA ASN A 15 -0.10 11.35 -8.02
C ASN A 15 0.56 9.99 -7.73
N SER A 16 1.83 9.94 -7.32
CA SER A 16 2.56 8.68 -7.08
C SER A 16 2.82 8.41 -5.60
N ARG A 17 1.85 8.70 -4.75
CA ARG A 17 1.96 8.43 -3.31
C ARG A 17 1.62 6.97 -3.00
N ILE A 18 2.55 6.30 -2.33
CA ILE A 18 2.31 4.97 -1.77
C ILE A 18 1.35 5.06 -0.58
N VAL A 19 0.13 4.55 -0.75
CA VAL A 19 -0.93 4.63 0.28
C VAL A 19 -0.81 3.51 1.31
N CYS A 20 -0.56 2.28 0.87
CA CYS A 20 -0.49 1.10 1.74
C CYS A 20 0.60 0.12 1.27
N ARG A 21 1.19 -0.62 2.21
CA ARG A 21 2.13 -1.70 1.96
C ARG A 21 1.86 -2.83 2.95
N ASN A 22 1.73 -4.06 2.47
CA ASN A 22 1.68 -5.24 3.33
C ASN A 22 3.10 -5.53 3.85
N ARG A 23 3.34 -5.27 5.14
CA ARG A 23 4.62 -5.56 5.79
C ARG A 23 4.73 -7.02 6.17
N ARG A 24 3.63 -7.62 6.62
CA ARG A 24 3.54 -9.01 7.03
C ARG A 24 3.92 -9.97 5.89
N ALA A 25 3.46 -9.69 4.67
CA ALA A 25 3.85 -10.46 3.48
C ALA A 25 5.37 -10.51 3.24
N ARG A 26 6.12 -9.47 3.62
CA ARG A 26 7.59 -9.43 3.51
C ARG A 26 8.33 -10.16 4.65
N HIS A 27 7.64 -10.45 5.75
CA HIS A 27 8.19 -11.19 6.88
C HIS A 27 7.87 -12.68 6.78
N ASP A 28 6.64 -13.00 6.37
CA ASP A 28 6.12 -14.37 6.38
C ASP A 28 6.50 -15.14 5.09
N TYR A 29 6.77 -14.44 3.99
CA TYR A 29 7.06 -15.04 2.69
C TYR A 29 8.29 -14.43 2.02
N GLU A 30 8.94 -15.23 1.18
CA GLU A 30 9.96 -14.75 0.25
C GLU A 30 9.29 -14.32 -1.06
N ILE A 31 9.53 -13.07 -1.47
CA ILE A 31 8.95 -12.50 -2.70
C ILE A 31 9.90 -12.82 -3.86
N LEU A 32 9.48 -13.71 -4.75
CA LEU A 32 10.25 -14.09 -5.94
C LEU A 32 10.11 -13.07 -7.08
N GLU A 33 8.88 -12.61 -7.31
CA GLU A 33 8.54 -11.68 -8.39
C GLU A 33 7.47 -10.68 -7.94
N THR A 34 7.54 -9.45 -8.45
CA THR A 34 6.54 -8.41 -8.20
C THR A 34 5.88 -8.02 -9.52
N LEU A 35 4.55 -8.07 -9.53
CA LEU A 35 3.74 -7.70 -10.69
C LEU A 35 3.03 -6.36 -10.44
N GLU A 36 2.90 -5.56 -11.50
CA GLU A 36 2.05 -4.37 -11.48
C GLU A 36 0.64 -4.75 -11.94
N CYS A 37 -0.35 -4.44 -11.11
CA CYS A 37 -1.75 -4.79 -11.36
C CYS A 37 -2.64 -3.56 -11.21
N GLY A 38 -3.65 -3.46 -12.08
CA GLY A 38 -4.76 -2.52 -11.93
C GLY A 38 -5.97 -3.22 -11.32
N ILE A 39 -6.59 -2.60 -10.31
CA ILE A 39 -7.86 -3.06 -9.72
C ILE A 39 -8.91 -1.99 -9.99
N GLU A 40 -10.06 -2.40 -10.52
CA GLU A 40 -11.21 -1.50 -10.67
C GLU A 40 -11.87 -1.28 -9.30
N LEU A 41 -11.94 -0.01 -8.88
CA LEU A 41 -12.45 0.38 -7.58
C LEU A 41 -13.76 1.16 -7.71
N ARG A 42 -14.66 0.96 -6.75
CA ARG A 42 -15.91 1.68 -6.62
C ARG A 42 -15.73 2.95 -5.79
N GLY A 43 -16.63 3.93 -5.95
CA GLY A 43 -16.47 5.27 -5.38
C GLY A 43 -16.26 5.34 -3.86
N SER A 44 -16.80 4.39 -3.09
CA SER A 44 -16.55 4.27 -1.64
C SER A 44 -15.13 3.83 -1.32
N GLU A 45 -14.57 2.90 -2.10
CA GLU A 45 -13.22 2.36 -1.92
C GLU A 45 -12.17 3.44 -2.24
N VAL A 46 -12.39 4.21 -3.31
CA VAL A 46 -11.56 5.37 -3.66
C VAL A 46 -11.51 6.39 -2.51
N LYS A 47 -12.65 6.68 -1.87
CA LYS A 47 -12.72 7.58 -0.71
C LYS A 47 -11.94 7.03 0.49
N SER A 48 -12.06 5.73 0.78
CA SER A 48 -11.34 5.08 1.89
C SER A 48 -9.83 5.09 1.69
N ILE A 49 -9.35 4.83 0.46
CA ILE A 49 -7.92 4.88 0.10
C ILE A 49 -7.38 6.31 0.25
N ARG A 50 -8.09 7.33 -0.25
CA ARG A 50 -7.70 8.74 -0.08
C ARG A 50 -7.57 9.13 1.39
N ASN A 51 -8.42 8.56 2.25
CA ASN A 51 -8.38 8.76 3.70
C ASN A 51 -7.33 7.89 4.44
N ASN A 52 -6.51 7.11 3.72
CA ASN A 52 -5.56 6.14 4.29
C ASN A 52 -6.22 5.09 5.22
N LYS A 53 -7.51 4.78 5.00
CA LYS A 53 -8.27 3.78 5.78
C LYS A 53 -8.36 2.48 4.98
N ILE A 54 -7.23 1.83 4.74
CA ILE A 54 -7.17 0.55 4.03
C ILE A 54 -6.12 -0.37 4.66
N SER A 55 -6.46 -1.65 4.81
CA SER A 55 -5.55 -2.72 5.22
C SER A 55 -5.61 -3.84 4.18
N ILE A 56 -4.45 -4.40 3.85
CA ILE A 56 -4.28 -5.51 2.89
C ILE A 56 -3.51 -6.68 3.51
N GLU A 57 -3.51 -6.78 4.84
CA GLU A 57 -2.71 -7.78 5.56
C GLU A 57 -3.16 -9.23 5.27
N GLU A 58 -4.46 -9.44 5.07
CA GLU A 58 -5.08 -10.75 4.82
C GLU A 58 -5.56 -10.93 3.36
N ALA A 59 -5.16 -10.01 2.47
CA ALA A 59 -5.56 -10.06 1.06
C ALA A 59 -4.78 -11.15 0.30
N TYR A 60 -5.46 -11.83 -0.63
CA TYR A 60 -4.87 -12.79 -1.56
C TYR A 60 -5.38 -12.54 -2.99
N ALA A 61 -4.61 -12.98 -3.98
CA ALA A 61 -5.02 -12.97 -5.38
C ALA A 61 -5.14 -14.42 -5.87
N ARG A 62 -6.11 -14.69 -6.74
CA ARG A 62 -6.32 -15.99 -7.37
C ARG A 62 -6.37 -15.80 -8.87
N VAL A 63 -5.74 -16.71 -9.61
CA VAL A 63 -5.86 -16.81 -11.06
C VAL A 63 -7.04 -17.76 -11.34
N GLU A 64 -8.10 -17.24 -11.94
CA GLU A 64 -9.20 -18.02 -12.52
C GLU A 64 -9.22 -17.85 -14.04
#